data_AF-A0A073J2D3-F1
#
_entry.id   AF-A0A073J2D3-F1
#
_cell.length_a   1.000
_cell.length_b   1.000
_cell.length_c   1.000
_cell.angle_alpha   90.00
_cell.angle_beta   90.00
_cell.angle_gamma   90.00
#
_symmetry.space_group_name_H-M   'P 1'
#
loop_
_entity.id
_entity.type
_entity.pdbx_description
1 polymer ?
#
loop_
_entity_poly.entity_id
_entity_poly.type
_entity_poly.pdbx_seq_one_letter_code
_entity_poly.pdbx_strand_id
1 'polypeptide(L)'
;MKIDSHIPALTDDLDLTLAASSFAALGSEQRLSVLRTLVRAGPEGLSIGTLGERTGVTGSTLTHHVKVLAQAGLVTQARQGRSIICAAVAYDTVRHLSEFLLNECCADCATLTKDHDHG
;
A
#
# COMPACT_ATOMS: atom_id res chain seq x y z
N MET A 1 30.09 10.95 -17.06
CA MET A 1 29.08 9.90 -17.34
C MET A 1 29.63 8.59 -16.81
N LYS A 2 29.26 8.25 -15.58
CA LYS A 2 29.23 6.91 -14.96
C LYS A 2 28.67 7.17 -13.57
N ILE A 3 27.36 6.97 -13.46
CA ILE A 3 26.65 6.94 -12.20
C ILE A 3 27.00 5.55 -11.66
N ASP A 4 27.84 5.51 -10.64
CA ASP A 4 28.03 4.30 -9.85
C ASP A 4 26.72 4.08 -9.09
N SER A 5 25.79 3.41 -9.76
CA SER A 5 24.52 2.94 -9.25
C SER A 5 24.76 1.78 -8.30
N HIS A 6 25.40 2.08 -7.17
CA HIS A 6 25.38 1.19 -6.02
C HIS A 6 24.15 1.58 -5.18
N ILE A 7 22.98 1.13 -5.64
CA ILE A 7 21.81 1.05 -4.76
C ILE A 7 22.02 -0.22 -3.94
N PRO A 8 22.32 -0.14 -2.64
CA PRO A 8 22.45 -1.32 -1.82
C PRO A 8 21.11 -2.05 -1.87
N ALA A 9 21.16 -3.37 -2.05
CA ALA A 9 20.02 -4.24 -1.91
C ALA A 9 19.37 -3.97 -0.55
N LEU A 10 18.24 -3.25 -0.55
CA LEU A 10 17.37 -3.08 0.60
C LEU A 10 16.70 -4.43 0.82
N THR A 11 17.39 -5.31 1.53
CA THR A 11 16.81 -6.48 2.18
C THR A 11 15.95 -5.97 3.33
N ASP A 12 14.76 -5.46 3.03
CA ASP A 12 13.62 -5.55 3.93
C ASP A 12 12.60 -6.43 3.21
N ASP A 13 12.89 -7.72 3.18
CA ASP A 13 11.91 -8.72 2.76
C ASP A 13 10.74 -8.60 3.73
N LEU A 14 9.60 -8.14 3.22
CA LEU A 14 8.41 -7.94 4.02
C LEU A 14 8.00 -9.31 4.58
N ASP A 15 8.13 -9.51 5.89
CA ASP A 15 7.80 -10.81 6.51
C ASP A 15 6.38 -11.26 6.12
N LEU A 16 6.21 -12.56 5.85
CA LEU A 16 4.96 -13.14 5.37
C LEU A 16 3.77 -12.79 6.27
N THR A 17 3.98 -12.73 7.59
CA THR A 17 2.94 -12.36 8.56
C THR A 17 2.51 -10.92 8.39
N LEU A 18 3.47 -10.02 8.17
CA LEU A 18 3.21 -8.60 7.94
C LEU A 18 2.50 -8.40 6.61
N ALA A 19 2.98 -9.02 5.53
CA ALA A 19 2.34 -9.01 4.22
C ALA A 19 0.88 -9.49 4.30
N ALA A 20 0.63 -10.64 4.92
CA ALA A 20 -0.71 -11.20 5.11
C ALA A 20 -1.62 -10.25 5.90
N SER A 21 -1.10 -9.64 6.98
CA SER A 21 -1.87 -8.68 7.79
C SER A 21 -2.26 -7.43 7.00
N SER A 22 -1.37 -6.91 6.15
CA SER A 22 -1.64 -5.76 5.30
C SER A 22 -2.61 -6.10 4.16
N PHE A 23 -2.48 -7.27 3.53
CA PHE A 23 -3.47 -7.73 2.55
C PHE A 23 -4.84 -7.96 3.17
N ALA A 24 -4.93 -8.51 4.39
CA ALA A 24 -6.20 -8.64 5.12
C ALA A 24 -6.81 -7.27 5.45
N ALA A 25 -5.99 -6.28 5.82
CA ALA A 25 -6.43 -4.90 5.97
C ALA A 25 -6.91 -4.30 4.63
N LEU A 26 -6.37 -4.71 3.48
CA LEU A 26 -6.83 -4.26 2.16
C LEU A 26 -8.02 -5.04 1.60
N GLY A 27 -8.30 -6.24 2.10
CA GLY A 27 -9.38 -7.14 1.68
C GLY A 27 -10.81 -6.66 2.02
N SER A 28 -11.05 -5.34 2.06
CA SER A 28 -12.36 -4.73 2.25
C SER A 28 -12.52 -3.56 1.30
N GLU A 29 -13.62 -3.53 0.55
CA GLU A 29 -13.93 -2.49 -0.44
C GLU A 29 -13.85 -1.08 0.15
N GLN A 30 -14.39 -0.88 1.35
CA GLN A 30 -14.39 0.42 2.04
C GLN A 30 -12.97 0.85 2.42
N ARG A 31 -12.15 -0.06 2.97
CA ARG A 31 -10.77 0.24 3.34
C ARG A 31 -9.90 0.51 2.12
N LEU A 32 -10.09 -0.25 1.04
CA LEU A 32 -9.39 -0.03 -0.22
C LEU A 32 -9.79 1.31 -0.86
N SER A 33 -11.08 1.68 -0.81
CA SER A 33 -11.57 2.99 -1.26
C SER A 33 -10.95 4.15 -0.46
N VAL A 34 -10.87 4.01 0.86
CA VAL A 34 -10.18 4.96 1.75
C VAL A 34 -8.70 5.09 1.38
N LEU A 35 -7.97 3.96 1.28
CA LEU A 35 -6.56 3.99 0.91
C LEU A 35 -6.36 4.64 -0.46
N ARG A 36 -7.14 4.25 -1.47
CA ARG A 36 -7.06 4.82 -2.84
C ARG A 36 -7.32 6.32 -2.86
N THR A 37 -8.26 6.80 -2.03
CA THR A 37 -8.54 8.23 -1.90
C THR A 37 -7.36 8.98 -1.30
N LEU A 38 -6.71 8.40 -0.29
CA LEU A 38 -5.48 8.95 0.30
C LEU A 38 -4.30 8.90 -0.66
N VAL A 39 -4.12 7.82 -1.43
CA VAL A 39 -3.08 7.72 -2.47
C VAL A 39 -3.22 8.86 -3.48
N ARG A 40 -4.46 9.19 -3.88
CA ARG A 40 -4.76 10.30 -4.78
C ARG A 40 -4.54 11.68 -4.16
N ALA A 41 -4.64 11.79 -2.84
CA ALA A 41 -4.42 13.04 -2.13
C ALA A 41 -2.92 13.38 -2.01
N GLY A 42 -2.05 12.39 -2.10
CA GLY A 42 -0.60 12.60 -2.03
C GLY A 42 -0.05 12.50 -0.60
N PRO A 43 1.23 12.88 -0.41
CA PRO A 43 1.95 12.73 0.87
C PRO A 43 1.35 13.57 2.01
N GLU A 44 0.71 14.70 1.70
CA GLU A 44 0.04 15.54 2.69
C GLU A 44 -1.22 14.89 3.28
N GLY A 45 -1.77 13.88 2.60
CA GLY A 45 -2.97 13.18 3.04
C GLY A 45 -4.22 14.05 3.07
N LEU A 46 -5.19 13.69 3.91
CA LEU A 46 -6.46 14.39 4.08
C LEU A 46 -6.88 14.41 5.55
N SER A 47 -7.63 15.45 5.94
CA SER A 47 -8.38 15.41 7.20
C SER A 47 -9.43 14.30 7.19
N ILE A 48 -9.77 13.73 8.36
CA ILE A 48 -10.84 12.73 8.46
C ILE A 48 -12.17 13.24 7.91
N GLY A 49 -12.49 14.52 8.06
CA GLY A 49 -13.70 15.14 7.50
C GLY A 49 -13.72 15.09 5.98
N THR A 50 -12.68 15.64 5.34
CA THR A 50 -12.55 15.64 3.87
C THR A 50 -12.45 14.22 3.30
N LEU A 51 -11.80 13.31 4.02
CA LEU A 51 -11.71 11.91 3.63
C LEU A 51 -13.09 11.23 3.65
N GLY A 52 -13.93 11.52 4.65
CA GLY A 52 -15.30 11.01 4.74
C GLY A 52 -16.18 11.56 3.62
N GLU A 53 -16.08 12.85 3.32
CA GLU A 53 -16.81 13.48 2.21
C GLU A 53 -16.46 12.82 0.86
N ARG A 54 -15.17 12.55 0.61
CA ARG A 54 -14.72 11.95 -0.66
C ARG A 54 -15.04 10.47 -0.79
N THR A 55 -15.05 9.74 0.31
CA THR A 55 -15.31 8.29 0.30
C THR A 55 -16.78 7.94 0.50
N GLY A 56 -17.59 8.87 1.01
CA GLY A 56 -18.98 8.62 1.42
C GLY A 56 -19.10 7.83 2.73
N VAL A 57 -18.00 7.63 3.46
CA VAL A 57 -17.96 6.85 4.70
C VAL A 57 -18.22 7.76 5.91
N THR A 58 -19.09 7.32 6.81
CA THR A 58 -19.44 8.08 8.02
C THR A 58 -18.29 8.11 9.04
N GLY A 59 -18.26 9.14 9.90
CA GLY A 59 -17.09 9.44 10.75
C GLY A 59 -16.65 8.31 11.70
N SER A 60 -17.56 7.58 12.32
CA SER A 60 -17.22 6.47 13.22
C SER A 60 -16.63 5.28 12.46
N THR A 61 -17.29 4.87 11.38
CA THR A 61 -16.84 3.79 10.49
C THR A 61 -15.50 4.13 9.83
N LEU A 62 -15.34 5.37 9.36
CA LEU A 62 -14.10 5.85 8.75
C LEU A 62 -12.95 5.82 9.74
N THR A 63 -13.16 6.32 10.96
CA THR A 63 -12.13 6.30 12.01
C THR A 63 -11.69 4.87 12.31
N HIS A 64 -12.64 3.92 12.34
CA HIS A 64 -12.33 2.51 12.50
C HIS A 64 -11.51 1.96 11.32
N HIS A 65 -11.90 2.25 10.08
CA HIS A 65 -11.14 1.84 8.89
C HIS A 65 -9.72 2.41 8.85
N VAL A 66 -9.56 3.71 9.14
CA VAL A 66 -8.24 4.35 9.19
C VAL A 66 -7.39 3.74 10.31
N LYS A 67 -7.96 3.43 11.48
CA LYS A 67 -7.25 2.75 12.57
C LYS A 67 -6.74 1.37 12.15
N VAL A 68 -7.57 0.56 11.48
CA VAL A 68 -7.16 -0.76 10.97
C VAL A 68 -6.04 -0.63 9.95
N LEU A 69 -6.15 0.32 9.01
CA LEU A 69 -5.11 0.58 8.01
C LEU A 69 -3.80 1.07 8.66
N ALA A 70 -3.88 1.88 9.71
CA ALA A 70 -2.72 2.35 10.46
C ALA A 70 -2.05 1.23 11.26
N GLN A 71 -2.83 0.34 11.88
CA GLN A 71 -2.31 -0.85 12.56
C GLN A 71 -1.58 -1.79 11.60
N ALA A 72 -2.02 -1.86 10.34
CA ALA A 72 -1.37 -2.63 9.28
C ALA A 72 -0.22 -1.88 8.57
N GLY A 73 0.18 -0.69 9.06
CA GLY A 73 1.29 0.09 8.51
C GLY A 73 1.03 0.77 7.17
N LEU A 74 -0.22 0.81 6.69
CA LEU A 74 -0.59 1.33 5.37
C LEU A 74 -0.88 2.84 5.37
N VAL A 75 -1.24 3.39 6.54
CA VAL A 75 -1.63 4.78 6.72
C VAL A 75 -0.99 5.34 7.98
N THR A 76 -0.53 6.58 7.93
CA THR A 76 -0.08 7.34 9.09
C THR A 76 -1.15 8.35 9.51
N GLN A 77 -1.18 8.68 10.80
CA GLN A 77 -2.09 9.69 11.34
C GLN A 77 -1.29 10.79 12.04
N ALA A 78 -1.57 12.04 11.70
CA ALA A 78 -0.98 13.21 12.36
C ALA A 78 -2.08 14.12 12.90
N ARG A 79 -1.82 14.77 14.04
CA ARG A 79 -2.72 15.80 14.57
C ARG A 79 -2.26 17.18 14.09
N GLN A 80 -3.13 17.90 13.40
CA GLN A 80 -2.93 19.28 12.99
C GLN A 80 -3.78 20.21 13.88
N GLY A 81 -3.11 21.00 14.72
CA GLY A 81 -3.77 21.86 15.71
C GLY A 81 -4.45 21.07 16.84
N ARG A 82 -5.59 21.57 17.34
CA ARG A 82 -6.23 21.01 18.56
C ARG A 82 -7.08 19.77 18.32
N SER A 83 -7.52 19.50 17.08
CA SER A 83 -8.49 18.40 16.86
C SER A 83 -8.52 17.79 15.45
N ILE A 84 -7.74 18.29 14.49
CA ILE A 84 -7.80 17.75 13.12
C ILE A 84 -6.86 16.55 13.04
N ILE A 85 -7.40 15.37 12.76
CA ILE A 85 -6.60 14.19 12.43
C ILE A 85 -6.48 14.17 10.90
N CYS A 86 -5.24 14.18 10.42
CA CYS A 86 -4.90 13.96 9.02
C CYS A 86 -4.39 12.54 8.84
N ALA A 87 -4.89 11.85 7.82
CA ALA A 87 -4.45 10.53 7.43
C ALA A 87 -3.69 10.63 6.11
N ALA A 88 -2.52 10.00 6.01
CA ALA A 88 -1.69 9.97 4.81
C ALA A 88 -1.21 8.54 4.53
N VAL A 89 -0.95 8.21 3.27
CA VAL A 89 -0.49 6.86 2.90
C VAL A 89 0.98 6.66 3.29
N ALA A 90 1.30 5.49 3.84
CA ALA A 90 2.68 5.02 3.94
C ALA A 90 3.10 4.42 2.58
N TYR A 91 3.59 5.27 1.69
CA TYR A 91 3.90 4.88 0.31
C TYR A 91 4.95 3.76 0.22
N ASP A 92 5.96 3.78 1.09
CA ASP A 92 6.99 2.74 1.14
C ASP A 92 6.38 1.37 1.44
N THR A 93 5.47 1.27 2.43
CA THR A 93 4.75 0.04 2.74
C THR A 93 3.92 -0.47 1.55
N VAL A 94 3.20 0.42 0.87
CA VAL A 94 2.38 0.06 -0.30
C VAL A 94 3.26 -0.43 -1.46
N ARG A 95 4.42 0.18 -1.64
CA ARG A 95 5.41 -0.23 -2.64
C ARG A 95 5.97 -1.61 -2.32
N HIS A 96 6.44 -1.84 -1.10
CA HIS A 96 6.97 -3.14 -0.67
C HIS A 96 5.93 -4.25 -0.79
N LEU A 97 4.65 -3.99 -0.48
CA LEU A 97 3.56 -4.96 -0.70
C LEU A 97 3.35 -5.32 -2.17
N SER A 98 3.56 -4.37 -3.07
CA SER A 98 3.47 -4.62 -4.51
C SER A 98 4.67 -5.45 -4.98
N GLU A 99 5.87 -5.07 -4.55
CA GLU A 99 7.12 -5.77 -4.84
C GLU A 99 7.11 -7.20 -4.26
N PHE A 100 6.51 -7.43 -3.09
CA PHE A 100 6.36 -8.76 -2.47
C PHE A 100 5.74 -9.80 -3.42
N LEU A 101 4.69 -9.43 -4.17
CA LEU A 101 4.08 -10.35 -5.14
C LEU A 101 4.81 -10.33 -6.50
N LEU A 102 5.32 -9.17 -6.92
CA LEU A 102 5.94 -9.02 -8.22
C LEU A 102 7.32 -9.68 -8.32
N ASN A 103 8.07 -9.73 -7.22
CA ASN A 103 9.38 -10.41 -7.16
C ASN A 103 9.25 -11.93 -7.33
N GLU A 104 8.14 -12.50 -6.89
CA GLU A 104 7.82 -13.93 -7.02
C GLU A 104 7.08 -14.26 -8.33
N CYS A 105 6.82 -13.25 -9.17
CA CYS A 105 6.05 -13.44 -10.40
C CYS A 105 6.83 -14.31 -11.40
N CYS A 106 6.31 -15.50 -11.70
CA CYS A 106 6.88 -16.44 -12.67
C CYS A 106 8.29 -16.96 -12.32
N ALA A 107 8.75 -16.80 -11.08
CA ALA A 107 10.12 -17.17 -10.67
C ALA A 107 10.48 -18.64 -10.97
N ASP A 108 9.49 -19.54 -10.86
CA ASP A 108 9.65 -20.97 -11.13
C ASP A 108 9.00 -21.43 -12.45
N CYS A 109 8.56 -20.49 -13.30
CA CYS A 109 7.89 -20.84 -14.53
C CYS A 109 8.93 -21.29 -15.57
N ALA A 110 9.09 -22.61 -15.76
CA ALA A 110 9.88 -23.15 -16.86
C ALA A 110 9.18 -22.80 -18.19
N THR A 111 9.65 -21.76 -18.88
CA THR A 111 9.21 -21.49 -20.25
C THR A 111 9.72 -22.62 -21.12
N LEU A 112 8.86 -23.61 -21.40
CA LEU A 112 9.08 -24.55 -22.48
C LEU A 112 9.12 -23.74 -23.77
N THR A 113 10.32 -23.50 -24.28
CA THR A 113 10.53 -23.15 -25.68
C THR A 113 9.88 -24.26 -26.50
N LYS A 114 8.67 -24.00 -27.00
CA LYS A 114 8.17 -24.72 -28.15
C LYS A 114 9.04 -24.29 -29.32
N ASP A 115 10.12 -25.03 -29.54
CA ASP A 115 10.69 -25.18 -30.87
C ASP A 115 9.57 -25.76 -31.74
N HIS A 116 8.83 -24.88 -32.39
CA HIS A 116 8.10 -25.21 -33.61
C HIS A 116 9.01 -24.89 -34.79
N ASP A 117 10.10 -25.66 -34.91
CA ASP A 117 10.59 -26.06 -36.21
C ASP A 117 9.83 -27.33 -36.56
N HIS A 118 9.07 -27.35 -37.66
CA HIS A 118 8.74 -28.54 -38.45
C HIS A 118 8.25 -28.05 -39.83
N GLY A 119 9.18 -27.98 -40.78
CA GLY A 119 8.96 -28.30 -42.19
C GLY A 119 8.71 -27.13 -43.14
#